data_AF-A0A3P8FH03-F1
#
_entry.id   AF-A0A3P8FH03-F1
#
_cell.length_a   1.000
_cell.length_b   1.000
_cell.length_c   1.000
_cell.angle_alpha   90.00
_cell.angle_beta   90.00
_cell.angle_gamma   90.00
#
_symmetry.space_group_name_H-M   'P 1'
#
loop_
_entity.id
_entity.type
_entity.pdbx_description
1 polymer ?
#
loop_
_entity_poly.entity_id
_entity_poly.type
_entity_poly.pdbx_seq_one_letter_code
_entity_poly.pdbx_strand_id
1 'polypeptide(L)'
;MDISKLRNSGMVIEAVFEDLKLKQQVLKDVEDVIPDSAVFASNTSALPIHQIAAASKRPEKVSQLFDLVPSLASATDVGLRQGKVVITVKDGPVSPTELNTATVAFGWPIGLATLADEVGIDVVYHVAEFLSTSFKTRMAVSGGDIKVLKEMVAAGMLGRKSGRGIFHYPQNKSSTYLENNEVLTLMERFSITPKAENTRERIQYRLFSRFVNEAVLCLQEGILVNGPVDGDVGAVFGLGFPPCLGGPFRYLDMHGSANMVSRMDEFRAIYGDQFEPCSLLMEHAKNPDKQFHKR
;
A
#
# COMPACT_ATOMS: atom_id res chain seq x y z
N MET A 1 -1.80 27.62 -16.06
CA MET A 1 -0.97 28.10 -14.94
C MET A 1 0.23 28.82 -15.54
N ASP A 2 0.60 30.00 -15.05
CA ASP A 2 1.78 30.71 -15.55
C ASP A 2 3.06 30.07 -14.97
N ILE A 3 3.65 29.13 -15.72
CA ILE A 3 4.82 28.36 -15.33
C ILE A 3 6.12 29.17 -15.39
N SER A 4 6.11 30.36 -16.01
CA SER A 4 7.31 31.22 -16.15
C SER A 4 7.95 31.61 -14.81
N LYS A 5 7.17 31.56 -13.72
CA LYS A 5 7.63 31.82 -12.35
C LYS A 5 8.55 30.73 -11.78
N LEU A 6 8.65 29.57 -12.44
CA LEU A 6 9.47 28.43 -12.00
C LEU A 6 10.95 28.55 -12.43
N ARG A 7 11.32 29.60 -13.18
CA ARG A 7 12.67 29.81 -13.73
C ARG A 7 13.81 29.83 -12.71
N ASN A 8 13.52 30.10 -11.43
CA ASN A 8 14.51 30.13 -10.36
C ASN A 8 14.32 29.02 -9.32
N SER A 9 13.47 28.03 -9.60
CA SER A 9 13.19 26.93 -8.69
C SER A 9 14.33 25.90 -8.71
N GLY A 10 14.86 25.54 -7.53
CA GLY A 10 15.80 24.43 -7.39
C GLY A 10 15.14 23.05 -7.41
N MET A 11 13.83 22.99 -7.15
CA MET A 11 13.02 21.78 -7.20
C MET A 11 11.57 22.15 -7.56
N VAL A 12 10.90 21.30 -8.35
CA VAL A 12 9.47 21.37 -8.64
C VAL A 12 8.82 20.06 -8.27
N ILE A 13 7.69 20.12 -7.56
CA ILE A 13 6.92 18.94 -7.16
C ILE A 13 5.65 18.88 -8.02
N GLU A 14 5.46 17.77 -8.73
CA GLU A 14 4.27 17.48 -9.51
C GLU A 14 3.29 16.65 -8.69
N ALA A 15 2.05 17.14 -8.59
CA ALA A 15 0.96 16.49 -7.86
C ALA A 15 -0.39 16.59 -8.61
N VAL A 16 -0.33 16.42 -9.94
CA VAL A 16 -1.51 16.29 -10.81
C VAL A 16 -2.10 14.87 -10.73
N PHE A 17 -3.23 14.66 -11.41
CA PHE A 17 -3.92 13.37 -11.44
C PHE A 17 -3.01 12.23 -11.91
N GLU A 18 -3.37 11.01 -11.47
CA GLU A 18 -2.63 9.78 -11.75
C GLU A 18 -2.86 9.27 -13.19
N ASP A 19 -2.48 10.09 -14.17
CA ASP A 19 -2.51 9.80 -15.59
C ASP A 19 -1.12 10.00 -16.20
N LEU A 20 -0.59 8.96 -16.84
CA LEU A 20 0.77 8.97 -17.36
C LEU A 20 0.99 10.05 -18.42
N LYS A 21 0.03 10.25 -19.34
CA LYS A 21 0.16 11.24 -20.42
C LYS A 21 0.16 12.66 -19.86
N LEU A 22 -0.73 12.93 -18.89
CA LEU A 22 -0.81 14.21 -18.21
C LEU A 22 0.49 14.50 -17.45
N LYS A 23 1.01 13.54 -16.67
CA LYS A 23 2.27 13.73 -15.93
C LYS A 23 3.46 13.96 -16.86
N GLN A 24 3.56 13.19 -17.94
CA GLN A 24 4.59 13.37 -18.97
C GLN A 24 4.47 14.74 -19.67
N GLN A 25 3.25 15.23 -19.91
CA GLN A 25 3.04 16.55 -20.49
C GLN A 25 3.48 17.66 -19.53
N VAL A 26 3.06 17.58 -18.26
CA VAL A 26 3.47 18.54 -17.22
C VAL A 26 4.98 18.56 -17.05
N LEU A 27 5.63 17.40 -17.06
CA LEU A 27 7.09 17.29 -16.99
C LEU A 27 7.76 18.07 -18.14
N LYS A 28 7.33 17.87 -19.38
CA LYS A 28 7.87 18.57 -20.55
C LYS A 28 7.68 20.09 -20.44
N ASP A 29 6.47 20.51 -20.10
CA ASP A 29 6.12 21.93 -19.99
C ASP A 29 6.96 22.62 -18.92
N VAL A 30 7.18 21.96 -17.78
CA VAL A 30 7.99 22.48 -16.67
C VAL A 30 9.47 22.49 -17.01
N GLU A 31 9.99 21.42 -17.65
CA GLU A 31 11.40 21.31 -18.04
C GLU A 31 11.87 22.40 -19.00
N ASP A 32 10.97 22.93 -19.84
CA ASP A 32 11.26 24.04 -20.75
C ASP A 32 11.48 25.37 -20.02
N VAL A 33 11.15 25.44 -18.73
CA VAL A 33 11.17 26.68 -17.95
C VAL A 33 12.14 26.62 -16.78
N ILE A 34 12.28 25.47 -16.12
CA ILE A 34 13.13 25.33 -14.94
C ILE A 34 14.63 25.22 -15.32
N PRO A 35 15.55 25.64 -14.44
CA PRO A 35 16.99 25.47 -14.67
C PRO A 35 17.40 24.02 -14.90
N ASP A 36 18.52 23.82 -15.62
CA ASP A 36 19.12 22.50 -15.86
C ASP A 36 19.50 21.77 -14.56
N SER A 37 19.82 22.54 -13.51
CA SER A 37 20.16 22.01 -12.19
C SER A 37 18.95 21.56 -11.37
N ALA A 38 17.74 22.00 -11.73
CA ALA A 38 16.53 21.80 -10.93
C ALA A 38 16.07 20.33 -10.96
N VAL A 39 15.56 19.85 -9.83
CA VAL A 39 14.98 18.50 -9.70
C VAL A 39 13.47 18.56 -9.96
N PHE A 40 12.95 17.63 -10.75
CA PHE A 40 11.53 17.40 -10.91
C PHE A 40 11.11 16.19 -10.08
N ALA A 41 10.27 16.39 -9.08
CA ALA A 41 9.83 15.33 -8.20
C ALA A 41 8.34 15.02 -8.42
N SER A 42 8.00 13.82 -8.85
CA SER A 42 6.60 13.40 -9.03
C SER A 42 6.06 12.76 -7.74
N ASN A 43 4.97 13.29 -7.20
CA ASN A 43 4.19 12.67 -6.13
C ASN A 43 3.23 11.61 -6.71
N THR A 44 3.76 10.68 -7.49
CA THR A 44 3.01 9.53 -8.01
C THR A 44 3.04 8.40 -6.99
N SER A 45 1.92 7.70 -6.87
CA SER A 45 1.72 6.54 -6.00
C SER A 45 1.78 5.21 -6.75
N ALA A 46 1.38 5.19 -8.02
CA ALA A 46 1.20 3.96 -8.80
C ALA A 46 2.05 3.90 -10.07
N LEU A 47 2.35 5.05 -10.70
CA LEU A 47 3.06 5.06 -11.97
C LEU A 47 4.57 4.90 -11.72
N PRO A 48 5.24 3.95 -12.39
CA PRO A 48 6.68 3.81 -12.25
C PRO A 48 7.39 5.09 -12.69
N ILE A 49 8.30 5.60 -11.84
CA ILE A 49 8.98 6.88 -12.12
C ILE A 49 9.75 6.86 -13.44
N HIS A 50 10.29 5.71 -13.85
CA HIS A 50 10.98 5.56 -15.14
C HIS A 50 10.05 5.81 -16.34
N GLN A 51 8.76 5.52 -16.23
CA GLN A 51 7.78 5.80 -17.30
C GLN A 51 7.48 7.30 -17.39
N ILE A 52 7.42 7.98 -16.26
CA ILE A 52 7.26 9.45 -16.23
C ILE A 52 8.54 10.10 -16.79
N ALA A 53 9.71 9.68 -16.28
CA ALA A 53 11.02 10.18 -16.70
C ALA A 53 11.34 9.88 -18.17
N ALA A 54 10.69 8.92 -18.82
CA ALA A 54 10.88 8.65 -20.25
C ALA A 54 10.52 9.84 -21.17
N ALA A 55 9.72 10.79 -20.67
CA ALA A 55 9.39 12.03 -21.37
C ALA A 55 10.37 13.20 -21.10
N SER A 56 11.31 13.00 -20.17
CA SER A 56 12.29 13.99 -19.72
C SER A 56 13.43 14.17 -20.71
N LYS A 57 13.95 15.40 -20.82
CA LYS A 57 15.25 15.69 -21.44
C LYS A 57 16.42 15.36 -20.49
N ARG A 58 16.15 15.23 -19.19
CA ARG A 58 17.10 15.06 -18.08
C ARG A 58 16.56 14.02 -17.07
N PRO A 59 16.38 12.75 -17.47
CA PRO A 59 15.70 11.74 -16.65
C PRO A 59 16.38 11.49 -15.30
N GLU A 60 17.67 11.75 -15.17
CA GLU A 60 18.44 11.71 -13.92
C GLU A 60 18.04 12.79 -12.90
N LYS A 61 17.34 13.84 -13.34
CA LYS A 61 16.77 14.90 -12.50
C LYS A 61 15.30 14.65 -12.15
N VAL A 62 14.74 13.52 -12.58
CA VAL A 62 13.37 13.13 -12.28
C VAL A 62 13.37 12.11 -11.14
N SER A 63 12.77 12.46 -10.01
CA SER A 63 12.67 11.59 -8.85
C SER A 63 11.22 11.36 -8.43
N GLN A 64 10.97 10.24 -7.75
CA GLN A 64 9.70 10.06 -7.05
C GLN A 64 9.78 10.74 -5.70
N LEU A 65 8.81 11.59 -5.37
CA LEU A 65 8.66 12.12 -4.01
C LEU A 65 7.71 11.20 -3.23
N PHE A 66 8.24 10.55 -2.21
CA PHE A 66 7.41 9.94 -1.16
C PHE A 66 7.27 10.98 -0.04
N ASP A 67 6.10 11.61 0.06
CA ASP A 67 5.87 12.67 1.03
C ASP A 67 5.81 12.09 2.47
N LEU A 68 6.91 12.22 3.22
CA LEU A 68 6.94 12.11 4.68
C LEU A 68 6.44 13.44 5.24
N VAL A 69 5.12 13.61 5.36
CA VAL A 69 4.55 14.90 5.78
C VAL A 69 4.89 15.20 7.26
N PRO A 70 5.50 16.35 7.58
CA PRO A 70 5.63 16.86 8.94
C PRO A 70 4.40 17.69 9.37
N SER A 71 3.95 17.43 10.60
CA SER A 71 3.12 18.28 11.48
C SER A 71 1.60 18.41 11.24
N LEU A 72 0.89 18.35 12.38
CA LEU A 72 -0.55 18.40 12.57
C LEU A 72 -1.13 19.79 12.27
N ALA A 73 -1.77 20.00 11.11
CA ALA A 73 -2.86 20.98 10.93
C ALA A 73 -3.53 20.94 9.53
N SER A 74 -2.89 20.38 8.51
CA SER A 74 -3.44 20.23 7.14
C SER A 74 -3.75 18.76 6.76
N ALA A 75 -3.74 17.86 7.74
CA ALA A 75 -3.68 16.40 7.59
C ALA A 75 -4.93 15.73 6.97
N THR A 76 -6.09 16.39 6.92
CA THR A 76 -7.32 15.77 6.43
C THR A 76 -7.41 15.67 4.90
N ASP A 77 -6.74 16.55 4.16
CA ASP A 77 -6.82 16.57 2.68
C ASP A 77 -5.62 15.86 2.01
N VAL A 78 -4.48 15.79 2.72
CA VAL A 78 -3.27 15.09 2.25
C VAL A 78 -3.32 13.59 2.57
N GLY A 79 -4.06 13.18 3.61
CA GLY A 79 -4.23 11.77 4.00
C GLY A 79 -4.94 10.89 2.94
N LEU A 80 -5.75 11.49 2.07
CA LEU A 80 -6.48 10.82 0.98
C LEU A 80 -5.56 10.36 -0.18
N ARG A 81 -4.29 10.79 -0.24
CA ARG A 81 -3.41 10.62 -1.42
C ARG A 81 -2.29 9.58 -1.29
N GLN A 82 -2.18 8.86 -0.17
CA GLN A 82 -0.98 8.05 0.12
C GLN A 82 -0.98 6.60 -0.38
N GLY A 83 -1.93 6.19 -1.24
CA GLY A 83 -1.82 4.98 -2.09
C GLY A 83 -1.24 3.72 -1.43
N LYS A 84 -1.63 3.41 -0.19
CA LYS A 84 -1.07 2.29 0.58
C LYS A 84 -1.66 0.97 0.09
N VAL A 85 -0.80 -0.04 -0.03
CA VAL A 85 -1.14 -1.38 -0.50
C VAL A 85 -2.23 -1.99 0.38
N VAL A 86 -3.38 -2.26 -0.23
CA VAL A 86 -4.49 -2.96 0.39
C VAL A 86 -4.24 -4.46 0.30
N ILE A 87 -4.12 -5.11 1.45
CA ILE A 87 -4.13 -6.57 1.53
C ILE A 87 -5.54 -6.97 1.97
N THR A 88 -6.28 -7.66 1.11
CA THR A 88 -7.61 -8.19 1.41
C THR A 88 -7.50 -9.63 1.91
N VAL A 89 -8.21 -9.94 2.99
CA VAL A 89 -8.45 -11.31 3.48
C VAL A 89 -9.84 -11.70 3.00
N LYS A 90 -9.94 -12.75 2.19
CA LYS A 90 -11.18 -13.11 1.45
C LYS A 90 -11.72 -14.51 1.74
N ASP A 91 -11.08 -15.29 2.59
CA ASP A 91 -11.60 -16.63 2.86
C ASP A 91 -12.72 -16.46 3.87
N GLY A 92 -13.98 -16.70 3.49
CA GLY A 92 -15.13 -16.72 4.41
C GLY A 92 -15.53 -15.38 5.04
N PRO A 93 -16.65 -15.33 5.77
CA PRO A 93 -17.27 -14.06 6.19
C PRO A 93 -16.48 -13.43 7.34
N VAL A 94 -15.35 -12.80 7.02
CA VAL A 94 -14.73 -11.80 7.88
C VAL A 94 -15.43 -10.49 7.58
N SER A 95 -16.22 -9.99 8.52
CA SER A 95 -16.87 -8.70 8.32
C SER A 95 -15.82 -7.57 8.30
N PRO A 96 -16.12 -6.43 7.66
CA PRO A 96 -15.25 -5.25 7.73
C PRO A 96 -14.89 -4.85 9.17
N THR A 97 -15.83 -4.96 10.11
CA THR A 97 -15.61 -4.68 11.53
C THR A 97 -14.68 -5.71 12.18
N GLU A 98 -14.83 -6.99 11.85
CA GLU A 98 -13.94 -8.04 12.35
C GLU A 98 -12.50 -7.85 11.84
N LEU A 99 -12.33 -7.54 10.55
CA LEU A 99 -11.03 -7.23 9.95
C LEU A 99 -10.37 -6.03 10.63
N ASN A 100 -11.14 -4.96 10.86
CA ASN A 100 -10.65 -3.79 11.60
C ASN A 100 -10.25 -4.14 13.03
N THR A 101 -11.06 -4.94 13.74
CA THR A 101 -10.78 -5.37 15.11
C THR A 101 -9.52 -6.25 15.20
N ALA A 102 -9.32 -7.13 14.23
CA ALA A 102 -8.13 -7.97 14.14
C ALA A 102 -6.88 -7.13 13.87
N THR A 103 -6.94 -6.21 12.91
CA THR A 103 -5.80 -5.38 12.50
C THR A 103 -5.42 -4.35 13.56
N VAL A 104 -6.37 -3.61 14.12
CA VAL A 104 -6.08 -2.63 15.19
C VAL A 104 -5.45 -3.31 16.40
N ALA A 105 -5.95 -4.48 16.80
CA ALA A 105 -5.36 -5.20 17.93
C ALA A 105 -4.01 -5.84 17.65
N PHE A 106 -3.63 -6.00 16.38
CA PHE A 106 -2.27 -6.35 16.02
C PHE A 106 -1.30 -5.17 16.15
N GLY A 107 -1.83 -3.94 16.26
CA GLY A 107 -1.05 -2.71 16.45
C GLY A 107 -1.11 -1.76 15.26
N TRP A 108 -1.94 -2.03 14.23
CA TRP A 108 -2.17 -1.08 13.15
C TRP A 108 -2.92 0.15 13.68
N PRO A 109 -2.53 1.39 13.31
CA PRO A 109 -3.13 2.62 13.85
C PRO A 109 -4.57 2.83 13.39
N ILE A 110 -4.93 2.28 12.22
CA ILE A 110 -6.25 2.36 11.60
C ILE A 110 -6.60 0.97 11.09
N GLY A 111 -7.85 0.55 11.26
CA GLY A 111 -8.33 -0.72 10.71
C GLY A 111 -8.26 -0.72 9.18
N LEU A 112 -7.85 -1.82 8.57
CA LEU A 112 -7.55 -1.85 7.12
C LEU A 112 -8.77 -1.63 6.22
N ALA A 113 -9.98 -2.03 6.64
CA ALA A 113 -11.19 -1.72 5.88
C ALA A 113 -11.50 -0.22 5.94
N THR A 114 -11.33 0.40 7.11
CA THR A 114 -11.46 1.85 7.24
C THR A 114 -10.39 2.57 6.42
N LEU A 115 -9.14 2.09 6.44
CA LEU A 115 -8.06 2.65 5.63
C LEU A 115 -8.40 2.64 4.13
N ALA A 116 -9.02 1.58 3.62
CA ALA A 116 -9.46 1.53 2.22
C ALA A 116 -10.48 2.62 1.90
N ASP A 117 -11.43 2.90 2.80
CA ASP A 117 -12.40 4.00 2.65
C ASP A 117 -11.78 5.39 2.83
N GLU A 118 -10.74 5.53 3.66
CA GLU A 118 -9.97 6.77 3.80
C GLU A 118 -9.14 7.07 2.55
N VAL A 119 -8.57 6.05 1.91
CA VAL A 119 -7.81 6.21 0.65
C VAL A 119 -8.78 6.46 -0.51
N GLY A 120 -9.90 5.77 -0.51
CA GLY A 120 -10.91 5.80 -1.56
C GLY A 120 -10.91 4.53 -2.40
N ILE A 121 -12.09 3.93 -2.53
CA ILE A 121 -12.26 2.59 -3.12
C ILE A 121 -11.90 2.55 -4.61
N ASP A 122 -12.07 3.65 -5.33
CA ASP A 122 -11.62 3.82 -6.72
C ASP A 122 -10.10 3.80 -6.86
N VAL A 123 -9.38 4.45 -5.95
CA VAL A 123 -7.91 4.41 -5.93
C VAL A 123 -7.43 2.99 -5.62
N VAL A 124 -8.04 2.37 -4.60
CA VAL A 124 -7.75 0.98 -4.22
C VAL A 124 -7.99 0.02 -5.40
N TYR A 125 -9.12 0.15 -6.10
CA TYR A 125 -9.44 -0.63 -7.29
C TYR A 125 -8.38 -0.47 -8.38
N HIS A 126 -8.05 0.79 -8.71
CA HIS A 126 -7.09 1.09 -9.78
C HIS A 126 -5.70 0.50 -9.50
N VAL A 127 -5.19 0.67 -8.28
CA VAL A 127 -3.88 0.12 -7.88
C VAL A 127 -3.91 -1.41 -7.86
N ALA A 128 -4.99 -2.01 -7.35
CA ALA A 128 -5.13 -3.47 -7.34
C ALA A 128 -5.17 -4.06 -8.77
N GLU A 129 -5.86 -3.39 -9.70
CA GLU A 129 -5.94 -3.82 -11.10
C GLU A 129 -4.57 -3.70 -11.79
N PHE A 130 -3.87 -2.59 -11.56
CA PHE A 130 -2.53 -2.36 -12.08
C PHE A 130 -1.51 -3.37 -11.55
N LEU A 131 -1.46 -3.60 -10.24
CA LEU A 131 -0.52 -4.52 -9.60
C LEU A 131 -0.79 -5.97 -9.99
N SER A 132 -2.05 -6.38 -10.06
CA SER A 132 -2.40 -7.74 -10.47
C SER A 132 -2.05 -8.02 -11.94
N THR A 133 -2.16 -7.02 -12.81
CA THR A 133 -1.73 -7.12 -14.21
C THR A 133 -0.21 -7.18 -14.33
N SER A 134 0.50 -6.39 -13.51
CA SER A 134 1.97 -6.27 -13.54
C SER A 134 2.66 -7.46 -12.88
N PHE A 135 2.08 -8.03 -11.82
CA PHE A 135 2.67 -9.08 -10.99
C PHE A 135 1.72 -10.27 -10.83
N LYS A 136 1.50 -10.98 -11.95
CA LYS A 136 0.47 -12.01 -12.13
C LYS A 136 0.50 -13.20 -11.17
N THR A 137 1.62 -13.49 -10.52
CA THR A 137 1.74 -14.60 -9.56
C THR A 137 1.65 -14.11 -8.11
N ARG A 138 2.48 -13.13 -7.74
CA ARG A 138 2.61 -12.64 -6.35
C ARG A 138 1.53 -11.66 -5.91
N MET A 139 1.02 -10.84 -6.83
CA MET A 139 -0.11 -9.91 -6.62
C MET A 139 -1.37 -10.39 -7.35
N ALA A 140 -1.39 -11.65 -7.78
CA ALA A 140 -2.59 -12.27 -8.31
C ALA A 140 -3.69 -12.16 -7.25
N VAL A 141 -4.85 -11.66 -7.64
CA VAL A 141 -6.05 -11.68 -6.81
C VAL A 141 -6.60 -13.12 -6.83
N SER A 142 -5.86 -14.07 -6.23
CA SER A 142 -6.20 -15.50 -6.25
C SER A 142 -7.12 -15.90 -5.11
N GLY A 143 -7.00 -15.20 -3.99
CA GLY A 143 -7.95 -15.21 -2.89
C GLY A 143 -8.76 -13.91 -2.88
N GLY A 144 -9.31 -13.44 -3.99
CA GLY A 144 -10.15 -12.21 -4.07
C GLY A 144 -11.02 -12.20 -5.32
N ASP A 145 -12.01 -11.32 -5.46
CA ASP A 145 -12.51 -10.94 -6.78
C ASP A 145 -12.50 -9.41 -6.86
N ILE A 146 -11.63 -8.88 -7.72
CA ILE A 146 -11.48 -7.44 -7.91
C ILE A 146 -12.78 -6.78 -8.40
N LYS A 147 -13.71 -7.57 -8.94
CA LYS A 147 -15.05 -7.10 -9.32
C LYS A 147 -15.86 -6.54 -8.16
N VAL A 148 -15.60 -6.95 -6.92
CA VAL A 148 -16.24 -6.34 -5.74
C VAL A 148 -15.91 -4.84 -5.70
N LEU A 149 -14.61 -4.51 -5.78
CA LEU A 149 -14.16 -3.12 -5.81
C LEU A 149 -14.70 -2.39 -7.05
N LYS A 150 -14.73 -3.06 -8.21
CA LYS A 150 -15.29 -2.50 -9.45
C LYS A 150 -16.78 -2.16 -9.32
N GLU A 151 -17.60 -3.06 -8.78
CA GLU A 151 -19.03 -2.84 -8.56
C GLU A 151 -19.25 -1.75 -7.50
N MET A 152 -18.40 -1.69 -6.45
CA MET A 152 -18.45 -0.59 -5.47
C MET A 152 -18.23 0.78 -6.12
N VAL A 153 -17.19 0.89 -6.96
CA VAL A 153 -16.88 2.13 -7.68
C VAL A 153 -18.02 2.49 -8.63
N ALA A 154 -18.55 1.53 -9.40
CA ALA A 154 -19.66 1.75 -10.32
C ALA A 154 -20.94 2.20 -9.60
N ALA A 155 -21.18 1.72 -8.39
CA ALA A 155 -22.28 2.14 -7.54
C ALA A 155 -22.04 3.48 -6.81
N GLY A 156 -20.87 4.12 -6.98
CA GLY A 156 -20.52 5.38 -6.33
C GLY A 156 -20.23 5.25 -4.83
N MET A 157 -19.75 4.07 -4.40
CA MET A 157 -19.26 3.81 -3.05
C MET A 157 -17.75 4.02 -3.02
N LEU A 158 -17.33 5.28 -2.89
CA LEU A 158 -15.93 5.71 -3.02
C LEU A 158 -15.21 5.93 -1.68
N GLY A 159 -15.84 5.56 -0.56
CA GLY A 159 -15.30 5.75 0.78
C GLY A 159 -15.71 7.08 1.42
N ARG A 160 -14.83 7.64 2.23
CA ARG A 160 -15.06 8.89 2.99
C ARG A 160 -15.46 10.06 2.11
N LYS A 161 -14.81 10.21 0.96
CA LYS A 161 -15.04 11.32 0.03
C LYS A 161 -16.45 11.36 -0.56
N SER A 162 -17.14 10.22 -0.64
CA SER A 162 -18.53 10.14 -1.09
C SER A 162 -19.53 9.98 0.07
N GLY A 163 -19.07 9.99 1.33
CA GLY A 163 -19.91 9.71 2.50
C GLY A 163 -20.38 8.25 2.62
N ARG A 164 -19.90 7.36 1.73
CA ARG A 164 -20.28 5.94 1.68
C ARG A 164 -19.20 5.12 0.97
N GLY A 165 -18.81 4.00 1.55
CA GLY A 165 -17.86 3.02 1.04
C GLY A 165 -18.16 1.65 1.62
N ILE A 166 -17.15 0.97 2.15
CA ILE A 166 -17.31 -0.22 3.01
C ILE A 166 -18.17 0.11 4.23
N PHE A 167 -18.04 1.33 4.76
CA PHE A 167 -18.89 1.88 5.82
C PHE A 167 -19.73 3.06 5.31
N HIS A 168 -20.80 3.37 6.03
CA HIS A 168 -21.52 4.64 5.90
C HIS A 168 -20.90 5.72 6.77
N TYR A 169 -20.75 6.92 6.20
CA TYR A 169 -20.17 8.09 6.86
C TYR A 169 -21.21 9.22 6.92
N PRO A 170 -22.10 9.23 7.94
CA PRO A 170 -23.07 10.30 8.10
C PRO A 170 -22.38 11.65 8.33
N GLN A 171 -23.02 12.74 7.86
CA GLN A 171 -22.46 14.10 7.98
C GLN A 171 -22.29 14.55 9.45
N ASN A 172 -23.09 14.00 10.37
CA ASN A 172 -22.85 14.15 11.80
C ASN A 172 -21.69 13.22 12.16
N LYS A 173 -20.57 13.81 12.61
CA LYS A 173 -19.30 13.21 13.04
C LYS A 173 -19.46 12.19 14.20
N SER A 174 -20.31 11.19 14.02
CA SER A 174 -20.39 10.03 14.89
C SER A 174 -19.12 9.21 14.68
N SER A 175 -18.48 8.84 15.79
CA SER A 175 -17.34 7.92 15.80
C SER A 175 -17.74 6.48 15.47
N THR A 176 -19.03 6.20 15.35
CA THR A 176 -19.56 4.85 15.09
C THR A 176 -19.70 4.62 13.59
N TYR A 177 -18.82 3.78 13.05
CA TYR A 177 -18.92 3.27 11.69
C TYR A 177 -20.10 2.29 11.60
N LEU A 178 -21.00 2.52 10.65
CA LEU A 178 -22.04 1.55 10.32
C LEU A 178 -21.60 0.79 9.08
N GLU A 179 -21.58 -0.54 9.17
CA GLU A 179 -21.29 -1.39 7.99
C GLU A 179 -22.33 -1.10 6.89
N ASN A 180 -21.85 -1.03 5.65
CA ASN A 180 -22.72 -0.84 4.51
C ASN A 180 -23.33 -2.18 4.08
N ASN A 181 -24.63 -2.35 4.33
CA ASN A 181 -25.35 -3.58 3.99
C ASN A 181 -25.31 -3.92 2.48
N GLU A 182 -25.23 -2.90 1.60
CA GLU A 182 -25.07 -3.13 0.15
C GLU A 182 -23.72 -3.79 -0.13
N VAL A 183 -22.66 -3.37 0.58
CA VAL A 183 -21.31 -3.96 0.45
C VAL A 183 -21.28 -5.36 1.06
N LEU A 184 -21.94 -5.60 2.19
CA LEU A 184 -22.04 -6.96 2.75
C LEU A 184 -22.73 -7.92 1.77
N THR A 185 -23.84 -7.50 1.17
CA THR A 185 -24.56 -8.27 0.14
C THR A 185 -23.67 -8.52 -1.08
N LEU A 186 -22.87 -7.54 -1.48
CA LEU A 186 -21.91 -7.67 -2.56
C LEU A 186 -20.80 -8.68 -2.19
N MET A 187 -20.24 -8.57 -0.99
CA MET A 187 -19.22 -9.50 -0.49
C MET A 187 -19.74 -10.93 -0.43
N GLU A 188 -21.00 -11.14 -0.02
CA GLU A 188 -21.65 -12.46 -0.02
C GLU A 188 -21.73 -13.05 -1.44
N ARG A 189 -22.14 -12.24 -2.44
CA ARG A 189 -22.21 -12.68 -3.85
C ARG A 189 -20.86 -13.15 -4.41
N PHE A 190 -19.76 -12.56 -3.95
CA PHE A 190 -18.40 -12.85 -4.40
C PHE A 190 -17.58 -13.69 -3.40
N SER A 191 -18.24 -14.13 -2.32
CA SER A 191 -17.60 -14.93 -1.27
C SER A 191 -17.21 -16.30 -1.80
N ILE A 192 -16.14 -16.85 -1.24
CA ILE A 192 -15.71 -18.22 -1.50
C ILE A 192 -15.75 -18.99 -0.17
N THR A 193 -15.95 -20.30 -0.26
CA THR A 193 -15.84 -21.16 0.91
C THR A 193 -14.44 -21.03 1.51
N PRO A 194 -14.32 -20.66 2.79
CA PRO A 194 -13.01 -20.53 3.43
C PRO A 194 -12.26 -21.87 3.41
N LYS A 195 -11.01 -21.85 2.94
CA LYS A 195 -10.14 -23.04 2.90
C LYS A 195 -9.61 -23.46 4.27
N ALA A 196 -9.65 -22.56 5.25
CA ALA A 196 -9.26 -22.79 6.63
C ALA A 196 -10.05 -21.84 7.55
N GLU A 197 -10.10 -22.16 8.84
CA GLU A 197 -10.75 -21.32 9.86
C GLU A 197 -10.11 -19.93 9.95
N ASN A 198 -10.92 -18.87 9.97
CA ASN A 198 -10.44 -17.50 10.13
C ASN A 198 -10.32 -17.11 11.59
N THR A 199 -9.35 -17.70 12.28
CA THR A 199 -8.97 -17.19 13.60
C THR A 199 -8.39 -15.77 13.46
N ARG A 200 -8.50 -14.97 14.53
CA ARG A 200 -7.90 -13.62 14.59
C ARG A 200 -6.43 -13.63 14.17
N GLU A 201 -5.64 -14.57 14.70
CA GLU A 201 -4.22 -14.71 14.38
C GLU A 201 -4.01 -14.99 12.89
N ARG A 202 -4.80 -15.89 12.28
CA ARG A 202 -4.69 -16.20 10.84
C ARG A 202 -5.02 -14.99 9.98
N ILE A 203 -6.07 -14.22 10.33
CA ILE A 203 -6.40 -12.96 9.64
C ILE A 203 -5.19 -12.01 9.69
N GLN A 204 -4.64 -11.80 10.89
CA GLN A 204 -3.50 -10.90 11.11
C GLN A 204 -2.26 -11.32 10.32
N TYR A 205 -1.84 -12.58 10.45
CA TYR A 205 -0.59 -13.06 9.85
C TYR A 205 -0.66 -13.23 8.34
N ARG A 206 -1.83 -13.46 7.75
CA ARG A 206 -1.97 -13.47 6.28
C ARG A 206 -1.71 -12.10 5.66
N LEU A 207 -2.13 -11.04 6.35
CA LEU A 207 -1.85 -9.66 5.95
C LEU A 207 -0.38 -9.35 6.18
N PHE A 208 0.05 -9.61 7.41
CA PHE A 208 1.35 -9.20 7.91
C PHE A 208 2.51 -9.90 7.21
N SER A 209 2.42 -11.22 6.97
CA SER A 209 3.51 -11.97 6.33
C SER A 209 3.76 -11.54 4.89
N ARG A 210 2.70 -11.24 4.13
CA ARG A 210 2.82 -10.72 2.77
C ARG A 210 3.47 -9.34 2.77
N PHE A 211 3.07 -8.45 3.68
CA PHE A 211 3.70 -7.14 3.82
C PHE A 211 5.21 -7.26 4.12
N VAL A 212 5.56 -8.06 5.12
CA VAL A 212 6.96 -8.23 5.54
C VAL A 212 7.79 -8.87 4.43
N ASN A 213 7.26 -9.88 3.73
CA ASN A 213 7.96 -10.51 2.62
C ASN A 213 8.20 -9.55 1.45
N GLU A 214 7.22 -8.71 1.12
CA GLU A 214 7.37 -7.66 0.11
C GLU A 214 8.42 -6.61 0.52
N ALA A 215 8.48 -6.23 1.80
CA ALA A 215 9.54 -5.36 2.28
C ALA A 215 10.93 -5.99 2.07
N VAL A 216 11.10 -7.26 2.43
CA VAL A 216 12.36 -7.99 2.22
C VAL A 216 12.67 -8.16 0.73
N LEU A 217 11.67 -8.38 -0.11
CA LEU A 217 11.83 -8.45 -1.56
C LEU A 217 12.31 -7.11 -2.13
N CYS A 218 11.76 -5.98 -1.67
CA CYS A 218 12.25 -4.64 -2.04
C CYS A 218 13.72 -4.44 -1.63
N LEU A 219 14.17 -4.99 -0.50
CA LEU A 219 15.59 -5.00 -0.16
C LEU A 219 16.40 -5.89 -1.11
N GLN A 220 15.92 -7.09 -1.41
CA GLN A 220 16.55 -8.05 -2.31
C GLN A 220 16.72 -7.49 -3.73
N GLU A 221 15.73 -6.75 -4.23
CA GLU A 221 15.71 -6.15 -5.56
C GLU A 221 16.48 -4.81 -5.62
N GLY A 222 17.04 -4.35 -4.49
CA GLY A 222 17.80 -3.10 -4.42
C GLY A 222 16.94 -1.83 -4.49
N ILE A 223 15.62 -1.95 -4.25
CA ILE A 223 14.70 -0.80 -4.18
C ILE A 223 14.97 0.01 -2.91
N LEU A 224 15.30 -0.65 -1.80
CA LEU A 224 15.67 -0.01 -0.54
C LEU A 224 17.17 0.33 -0.53
N VAL A 225 17.51 1.51 -1.04
CA VAL A 225 18.89 1.93 -1.34
C VAL A 225 19.76 2.06 -0.08
N ASN A 226 19.25 2.61 1.03
CA ASN A 226 20.01 2.69 2.28
C ASN A 226 19.76 1.48 3.20
N GLY A 227 19.24 0.38 2.64
CA GLY A 227 19.08 -0.89 3.32
C GLY A 227 17.83 -0.98 4.21
N PRO A 228 17.84 -1.85 5.25
CA PRO A 228 16.64 -2.18 6.02
C PRO A 228 16.09 -1.01 6.86
N VAL A 229 16.92 -0.03 7.18
CA VAL A 229 16.49 1.17 7.93
C VAL A 229 15.47 1.98 7.12
N ASP A 230 15.71 2.18 5.82
CA ASP A 230 14.74 2.86 4.94
C ASP A 230 13.41 2.12 4.91
N GLY A 231 13.48 0.79 4.83
CA GLY A 231 12.30 -0.06 4.84
C GLY A 231 11.50 0.05 6.14
N ASP A 232 12.17 0.05 7.30
CA ASP A 232 11.53 0.19 8.60
C ASP A 232 10.89 1.58 8.78
N VAL A 233 11.64 2.64 8.50
CA VAL A 233 11.16 4.02 8.60
C VAL A 233 9.99 4.26 7.64
N GLY A 234 10.14 3.84 6.38
CA GLY A 234 9.10 3.96 5.36
C GLY A 234 7.85 3.16 5.71
N ALA A 235 8.00 1.96 6.27
CA ALA A 235 6.85 1.16 6.69
C ALA A 235 6.11 1.80 7.88
N VAL A 236 6.83 2.26 8.91
CA VAL A 236 6.21 2.82 10.12
C VAL A 236 5.58 4.18 9.86
N PHE A 237 6.35 5.15 9.35
CA PHE A 237 5.88 6.52 9.15
C PHE A 237 5.08 6.68 7.86
N GLY A 238 5.46 5.93 6.82
CA GLY A 238 4.80 5.98 5.52
C GLY A 238 3.58 5.08 5.48
N LEU A 239 3.69 3.79 5.81
CA LEU A 239 2.60 2.81 5.61
C LEU A 239 1.74 2.55 6.86
N GLY A 240 2.12 3.09 8.03
CA GLY A 240 1.41 2.86 9.28
C GLY A 240 1.66 1.47 9.86
N PHE A 241 2.79 0.84 9.53
CA PHE A 241 3.21 -0.43 10.14
C PHE A 241 3.22 -0.30 11.67
N PRO A 242 2.78 -1.33 12.43
CA PRO A 242 2.69 -1.28 13.88
C PRO A 242 3.99 -0.76 14.54
N PRO A 243 4.00 0.45 15.12
CA PRO A 243 5.25 1.06 15.60
C PRO A 243 5.90 0.28 16.75
N CYS A 244 5.10 -0.43 17.54
CA CYS A 244 5.58 -1.31 18.62
C CYS A 244 6.42 -2.49 18.12
N LEU A 245 6.33 -2.82 16.83
CA LEU A 245 7.14 -3.86 16.19
C LEU A 245 8.41 -3.29 15.51
N GLY A 246 8.59 -1.96 15.52
CA GLY A 246 9.78 -1.25 15.03
C GLY A 246 9.94 -1.15 13.51
N GLY A 247 9.23 -1.97 12.73
CA GLY A 247 9.32 -2.06 11.27
C GLY A 247 9.44 -3.52 10.80
N PRO A 248 9.21 -3.83 9.52
CA PRO A 248 9.28 -5.19 8.99
C PRO A 248 10.64 -5.88 9.23
N PHE A 249 11.76 -5.18 9.07
CA PHE A 249 13.09 -5.74 9.26
C PHE A 249 13.44 -5.87 10.75
N ARG A 250 13.13 -4.83 11.54
CA ARG A 250 13.27 -4.91 13.00
C ARG A 250 12.43 -6.04 13.60
N TYR A 251 11.21 -6.24 13.12
CA TYR A 251 10.36 -7.35 13.52
C TYR A 251 11.03 -8.70 13.24
N LEU A 252 11.60 -8.89 12.05
CA LEU A 252 12.29 -10.14 11.69
C LEU A 252 13.49 -10.40 12.59
N ASP A 253 14.24 -9.37 12.97
CA ASP A 253 15.39 -9.50 13.87
C ASP A 253 14.98 -9.84 15.31
N MET A 254 13.80 -9.39 15.75
CA MET A 254 13.28 -9.64 17.10
C MET A 254 12.53 -10.98 17.22
N HIS A 255 11.76 -11.35 16.20
CA HIS A 255 10.85 -12.49 16.22
C HIS A 255 11.38 -13.70 15.42
N GLY A 256 12.47 -13.52 14.67
CA GLY A 256 13.17 -14.56 13.92
C GLY A 256 12.59 -14.79 12.52
N SER A 257 13.45 -14.75 11.50
CA SER A 257 13.08 -15.01 10.10
C SER A 257 12.56 -16.43 9.88
N ALA A 258 13.06 -17.42 10.63
CA ALA A 258 12.59 -18.81 10.54
C ALA A 258 11.10 -18.96 10.91
N ASN A 259 10.65 -18.25 11.94
CA ASN A 259 9.26 -18.26 12.36
C ASN A 259 8.35 -17.65 11.27
N MET A 260 8.80 -16.56 10.63
CA MET A 260 8.06 -15.96 9.53
C MET A 260 7.95 -16.90 8.32
N VAL A 261 9.07 -17.52 7.91
CA VAL A 261 9.07 -18.49 6.79
C VAL A 261 8.14 -19.66 7.09
N SER A 262 8.18 -20.23 8.30
CA SER A 262 7.30 -21.33 8.68
C SER A 262 5.81 -20.96 8.59
N ARG A 263 5.43 -19.76 9.02
CA ARG A 263 4.05 -19.25 8.88
C ARG A 263 3.66 -19.04 7.42
N MET A 264 4.59 -18.53 6.60
CA MET A 264 4.35 -18.34 5.18
C MET A 264 4.19 -19.68 4.44
N ASP A 265 4.96 -20.70 4.79
CA ASP A 265 4.81 -22.05 4.23
C ASP A 265 3.46 -22.69 4.61
N GLU A 266 2.97 -22.48 5.84
CA GLU A 266 1.61 -22.87 6.25
C GLU A 266 0.57 -22.24 5.33
N PHE A 267 0.67 -20.92 5.08
CA PHE A 267 -0.26 -20.22 4.20
C PHE A 267 -0.10 -20.59 2.74
N ARG A 268 1.13 -20.86 2.27
CA ARG A 268 1.40 -21.31 0.90
C ARG A 268 0.73 -22.65 0.64
N ALA A 269 0.79 -23.59 1.58
CA ALA A 269 0.14 -24.88 1.46
C ALA A 269 -1.39 -24.78 1.30
N ILE A 270 -2.01 -23.79 1.95
CA ILE A 270 -3.48 -23.60 1.93
C ILE A 270 -3.93 -22.72 0.75
N TYR A 271 -3.19 -21.64 0.49
CA TYR A 271 -3.63 -20.53 -0.36
C TYR A 271 -2.77 -20.31 -1.61
N GLY A 272 -1.67 -21.04 -1.77
CA GLY A 272 -0.81 -21.03 -2.94
C GLY A 272 0.33 -20.00 -2.90
N ASP A 273 1.00 -19.84 -4.05
CA ASP A 273 2.31 -19.17 -4.18
C ASP A 273 2.32 -17.66 -3.89
N GLN A 274 1.17 -17.03 -3.70
CA GLN A 274 1.11 -15.63 -3.20
C GLN A 274 1.69 -15.46 -1.79
N PHE A 275 1.92 -16.57 -1.07
CA PHE A 275 2.59 -16.64 0.22
C PHE A 275 4.01 -17.23 0.12
N GLU A 276 4.58 -17.36 -1.08
CA GLU A 276 5.96 -17.84 -1.23
C GLU A 276 6.95 -16.85 -0.58
N PRO A 277 7.80 -17.29 0.37
CA PRO A 277 8.87 -16.46 0.91
C PRO A 277 9.90 -16.12 -0.16
N CYS A 278 10.38 -14.88 -0.18
CA CYS A 278 11.47 -14.49 -1.08
C CYS A 278 12.81 -15.13 -0.67
N SER A 279 13.73 -15.24 -1.62
CA SER A 279 15.03 -15.91 -1.44
C SER A 279 15.84 -15.33 -0.27
N LEU A 280 15.87 -14.01 -0.13
CA LEU A 280 16.59 -13.34 0.95
C LEU A 280 15.99 -13.68 2.33
N LEU A 281 14.67 -13.70 2.45
CA LEU A 281 14.00 -14.10 3.70
C LEU A 281 14.30 -15.57 4.04
N MET A 282 14.29 -16.47 3.05
CA MET A 282 14.66 -17.88 3.24
C MET A 282 16.13 -18.05 3.64
N GLU A 283 17.03 -17.24 3.11
CA GLU A 283 18.44 -17.27 3.48
C GLU A 283 18.65 -16.87 4.94
N HIS A 284 17.99 -15.79 5.40
CA HIS A 284 18.00 -15.38 6.80
C HIS A 284 17.34 -16.44 7.71
N ALA A 285 16.28 -17.11 7.26
CA ALA A 285 15.66 -18.18 8.02
C ALA A 285 16.56 -19.40 8.25
N LYS A 286 17.51 -19.67 7.34
CA LYS A 286 18.46 -20.79 7.47
C LYS A 286 19.59 -20.51 8.47
N ASN A 287 19.85 -19.24 8.81
CA ASN A 287 20.95 -18.86 9.68
C ASN A 287 20.42 -18.01 10.85
N PRO A 288 20.30 -18.58 12.07
CA PRO A 288 19.73 -17.88 13.23
C PRO A 288 20.58 -16.69 13.70
N ASP A 289 21.86 -16.62 13.32
CA ASP A 289 22.75 -15.51 13.67
C ASP A 289 22.65 -14.35 12.66
N LYS A 290 21.99 -14.55 11.51
CA LYS A 290 21.88 -13.54 10.47
C LYS A 290 20.73 -12.58 10.79
N GLN A 291 21.08 -11.32 10.99
CA GLN A 291 20.13 -10.22 11.20
C GLN A 291 20.16 -9.26 10.00
N PHE A 292 19.05 -8.56 9.79
CA PHE A 292 18.95 -7.49 8.81
C PHE A 292 19.69 -6.24 9.29
N HIS A 293 19.49 -5.85 10.55
CA HIS A 293 20.24 -4.78 11.16
C HIS A 293 21.56 -5.28 11.72
N LYS A 294 22.63 -4.51 11.50
CA LYS A 294 23.91 -4.76 12.18
C LYS A 294 23.73 -4.51 13.68
N ARG A 295 24.24 -5.42 14.50
CA ARG A 295 24.35 -5.23 15.96
C ARG A 295 25.38 -4.16 16.30
#